data_AF-A0A9P3UZ93-F1
#
_entry.id   AF-A0A9P3UZ93-F1
#
_cell.length_a   1.000
_cell.length_b   1.000
_cell.length_c   1.000
_cell.angle_alpha   90.00
_cell.angle_beta   90.00
_cell.angle_gamma   90.00
#
_symmetry.space_group_name_H-M   'P 1'
#
loop_
_entity.id
_entity.type
_entity.pdbx_description
1 polymer ?
#
loop_
_entity_poly.entity_id
_entity_poly.type
_entity_poly.pdbx_seq_one_letter_code
_entity_poly.pdbx_strand_id
1 'polypeptide(L)'
;MNTQYYLQKIPVEAVEPGYSLAIRDAVRTGGAKFRLFQVEGIEVSRRGGQPVTVTLTSDTAATLQYEAGTPVVRLFGICARAAS
;
A
#
# COMPACT_ATOMS: atom_id res chain seq x y z
N MET A 1 19.60 6.88 16.95
CA MET A 1 18.21 6.37 17.02
C MET A 1 18.01 5.47 15.81
N ASN A 2 17.75 4.17 16.01
CA ASN A 2 17.49 3.24 14.90
C ASN A 2 15.98 3.03 14.80
N THR A 3 15.39 3.30 13.63
CA THR A 3 13.97 3.06 13.39
C THR A 3 13.84 1.72 12.68
N GLN A 4 13.20 0.75 13.34
CA GLN A 4 12.88 -0.53 12.71
C GLN A 4 11.61 -0.39 11.89
N TYR A 5 11.70 -0.80 10.62
CA TYR A 5 10.56 -0.89 9.72
C TYR A 5 10.24 -2.36 9.46
N TYR A 6 8.97 -2.70 9.56
CA TYR A 6 8.46 -4.01 9.25
C TYR A 6 7.79 -3.98 7.88
N LEU A 7 8.01 -5.04 7.11
CA LEU A 7 7.37 -5.25 5.82
C LEU A 7 6.32 -6.35 5.97
N GLN A 8 5.11 -6.08 5.53
CA GLN A 8 4.03 -7.06 5.52
C GLN A 8 3.43 -7.15 4.13
N LYS A 9 3.41 -8.36 3.57
CA LYS A 9 2.71 -8.65 2.32
C LYS A 9 1.25 -8.96 2.66
N ILE A 10 0.33 -8.18 2.11
CA ILE A 10 -1.11 -8.33 2.32
C ILE A 10 -1.83 -8.34 0.96
N PRO A 11 -3.00 -8.97 0.83
CA PRO A 11 -3.83 -8.78 -0.35
C PRO A 11 -4.38 -7.35 -0.39
N VAL A 12 -4.63 -6.81 -1.59
CA VAL A 12 -5.00 -5.40 -1.76
C VAL A 12 -6.35 -5.04 -1.10
N GLU A 13 -7.28 -5.98 -1.00
CA GLU A 13 -8.55 -5.80 -0.31
C GLU A 13 -8.43 -5.67 1.21
N ALA A 14 -7.27 -5.98 1.79
CA ALA A 14 -6.97 -5.80 3.21
C ALA A 14 -6.23 -4.47 3.50
N VAL A 15 -6.04 -3.62 2.49
CA VAL A 15 -5.47 -2.28 2.67
C VAL A 15 -6.50 -1.39 3.37
N GLU A 16 -6.02 -0.52 4.25
CA GLU A 16 -6.84 0.48 4.95
C GLU A 16 -6.25 1.89 4.77
N PRO A 17 -7.06 2.96 4.87
CA PRO A 17 -6.55 4.33 4.93
C PRO A 17 -5.49 4.49 6.02
N GLY A 18 -4.45 5.27 5.73
CA GLY A 18 -3.29 5.47 6.59
C GLY A 18 -2.17 4.44 6.38
N TYR A 19 -2.38 3.39 5.58
CA TYR A 19 -1.30 2.45 5.26
C TYR A 19 -0.27 3.12 4.34
N SER A 20 1.01 2.87 4.61
CA SER A 20 2.10 3.20 3.68
C SER A 20 2.46 1.95 2.88
N LEU A 21 2.36 2.02 1.55
CA LEU A 21 2.70 0.92 0.67
C LEU A 21 4.01 1.21 -0.08
N ALA A 22 4.85 0.20 -0.27
CA ALA A 22 5.95 0.27 -1.24
C ALA A 22 5.44 -0.18 -2.61
N ILE A 23 5.51 0.72 -3.58
CA ILE A 23 5.15 0.43 -4.97
C ILE A 23 6.35 0.64 -5.87
N ARG A 24 6.43 -0.16 -6.94
CA ARG A 24 7.47 0.00 -7.96
C ARG A 24 7.15 1.22 -8.80
N ASP A 25 8.15 2.07 -8.97
CA ASP A 25 8.13 3.16 -9.93
C ASP A 25 8.47 2.59 -11.32
N ALA A 26 7.63 2.90 -12.31
CA ALA A 26 7.78 2.41 -13.68
C ALA A 26 8.81 3.25 -14.45
N VAL A 27 10.01 3.42 -13.90
CA VAL A 27 11.05 4.19 -14.58
C VAL A 27 11.61 3.36 -15.74
N ARG A 28 11.61 3.94 -16.95
CA ARG A 28 12.09 3.33 -18.20
C ARG A 28 13.59 2.98 -18.22
N THR A 29 14.36 3.32 -17.19
CA THR A 29 15.81 3.10 -17.11
C THR A 29 16.16 2.12 -16.00
N GLY A 30 16.12 0.83 -16.32
CA GLY A 30 17.02 -0.23 -15.83
C GLY A 30 17.11 -0.53 -14.32
N GLY A 31 16.44 0.21 -13.43
CA GLY A 31 16.49 0.01 -11.99
C GLY A 31 15.11 0.03 -11.36
N ALA A 32 14.82 -0.96 -10.51
CA ALA A 32 13.59 -0.98 -9.73
C ALA A 32 13.69 0.07 -8.61
N LYS A 33 13.22 1.29 -8.87
CA LYS A 33 12.97 2.28 -7.83
C LYS A 33 11.63 1.96 -7.17
N PHE A 34 11.59 2.01 -5.85
CA PHE A 34 10.34 1.93 -5.10
C PHE A 34 10.00 3.31 -4.58
N ARG A 35 8.72 3.68 -4.61
CA ARG A 35 8.19 4.87 -3.94
C ARG A 35 7.19 4.46 -2.87
N LEU A 36 7.09 5.31 -1.85
CA LEU A 36 6.02 5.19 -0.87
C LEU A 36 4.72 5.72 -1.49
N PHE A 37 3.64 5.01 -1.22
CA PHE A 37 2.27 5.40 -1.54
C PHE A 37 1.50 5.43 -0.22
N GLN A 38 1.14 6.61 0.24
CA GLN A 38 0.32 6.79 1.43
C GLN A 38 -1.15 6.69 1.02
N VAL A 39 -1.84 5.68 1.53
CA VAL A 39 -3.25 5.44 1.20
C VAL A 39 -4.10 6.43 1.99
N GLU A 40 -4.90 7.23 1.30
CA GLU A 40 -5.92 8.08 1.91
C GLU A 40 -7.34 7.56 1.63
N GLY A 41 -7.60 7.12 0.40
CA GLY A 41 -8.90 6.64 -0.01
C GLY A 41 -8.83 5.25 -0.63
N ILE A 42 -9.93 4.52 -0.50
CA ILE A 42 -10.11 3.18 -1.05
C ILE A 42 -11.50 3.09 -1.67
N GLU A 43 -11.56 2.66 -2.91
CA GLU A 43 -12.80 2.32 -3.59
C GLU A 43 -12.74 0.85 -4.05
N VAL A 44 -13.81 0.10 -3.78
CA VAL A 44 -13.88 -1.33 -4.10
C VAL A 44 -15.05 -1.60 -5.02
N SER A 45 -14.75 -1.99 -6.26
CA SER A 45 -15.74 -2.52 -7.18
C SER A 45 -16.07 -3.96 -6.82
N ARG A 46 -17.36 -4.30 -6.76
CA ARG A 46 -17.84 -5.64 -6.42
C ARG A 46 -18.73 -6.21 -7.52
N ARG A 47 -18.56 -7.50 -7.81
CA ARG A 47 -19.44 -8.28 -8.70
C ARG A 47 -19.93 -9.50 -7.94
N GLY A 48 -21.25 -9.66 -7.82
CA GLY A 48 -21.83 -10.76 -7.03
C GLY A 48 -21.42 -10.74 -5.56
N GLY A 49 -21.16 -9.56 -4.99
CA GLY A 49 -20.71 -9.39 -3.61
C GLY A 49 -19.21 -9.59 -3.38
N GLN A 50 -18.46 -10.09 -4.36
CA GLN A 50 -17.00 -10.26 -4.26
C GLN A 50 -16.26 -9.05 -4.84
N PRO A 51 -15.18 -8.57 -4.18
CA PRO A 51 -14.28 -7.58 -4.75
C PRO A 51 -13.70 -8.07 -6.08
N VAL A 52 -13.75 -7.22 -7.10
CA VAL A 52 -13.10 -7.46 -8.39
C VAL A 52 -11.90 -6.53 -8.52
N THR A 53 -12.12 -5.25 -8.25
CA THR A 53 -11.11 -4.21 -8.41
C THR A 53 -11.05 -3.35 -7.16
N VAL A 54 -9.84 -3.04 -6.72
CA VAL A 54 -9.56 -2.10 -5.63
C VAL A 54 -8.78 -0.93 -6.19
N THR A 55 -9.32 0.27 -6.00
CA THR A 55 -8.68 1.54 -6.36
C THR A 55 -8.19 2.21 -5.08
N LEU A 56 -6.90 2.52 -5.03
CA LEU A 56 -6.26 3.22 -3.92
C LEU A 56 -5.93 4.64 -4.38
N THR A 57 -6.27 5.63 -3.58
CA THR A 57 -5.89 7.03 -3.79
C THR A 57 -4.97 7.50 -2.68
N SER A 58 -4.06 8.40 -3.04
CA SER A 58 -3.12 9.02 -2.11
C SER A 58 -3.38 10.51 -1.92
N ASP A 59 -2.75 11.06 -0.89
CA ASP A 59 -2.68 12.49 -0.54
C ASP A 59 -2.23 13.39 -1.70
N THR A 60 -1.38 12.87 -2.57
CA THR A 60 -0.87 13.57 -3.75
C THR A 60 -1.77 13.40 -4.99
N ALA A 61 -3.01 12.95 -4.81
CA ALA A 61 -3.97 12.60 -5.86
C ALA A 61 -3.48 11.53 -6.85
N ALA A 62 -2.41 10.79 -6.53
CA ALA A 62 -2.00 9.64 -7.32
C ALA A 62 -2.95 8.46 -7.03
N THR A 63 -3.32 7.74 -8.11
CA THR A 63 -4.25 6.61 -8.05
C THR A 63 -3.56 5.33 -8.51
N LEU A 64 -3.86 4.22 -7.84
CA LEU A 64 -3.45 2.87 -8.23
C LEU A 64 -4.68 1.98 -8.30
N GLN A 65 -4.69 1.07 -9.27
CA GLN A 65 -5.78 0.13 -9.44
C GLN A 65 -5.22 -1.29 -9.50
N TYR A 66 -5.85 -2.19 -8.75
CA TYR A 66 -5.44 -3.58 -8.63
C TYR A 66 -6.65 -4.49 -8.72
N GLU A 67 -6.44 -5.69 -9.24
CA GLU A 67 -7.42 -6.78 -9.11
C GLU A 67 -7.39 -7.34 -7.68
N ALA A 68 -8.54 -7.77 -7.17
CA ALA A 68 -8.63 -8.42 -5.86
C ALA A 68 -7.67 -9.61 -5.74
N GLY A 69 -7.10 -9.82 -4.56
CA GLY A 69 -6.06 -10.82 -4.30
C GLY A 69 -4.66 -10.41 -4.76
N THR A 70 -4.49 -9.27 -5.46
CA THR A 70 -3.15 -8.76 -5.81
C THR A 70 -2.37 -8.47 -4.53
N PRO A 71 -1.17 -9.04 -4.34
CA PRO A 71 -0.39 -8.77 -3.15
C PRO A 71 0.29 -7.41 -3.21
N VAL A 72 0.18 -6.64 -2.13
CA VAL A 72 0.88 -5.37 -1.91
C VAL A 72 1.76 -5.45 -0.67
N VAL A 73 2.78 -4.59 -0.59
CA VAL A 73 3.70 -4.55 0.54
C VAL A 73 3.43 -3.31 1.38
N ARG A 74 2.93 -3.51 2.59
CA ARG A 74 2.78 -2.49 3.62
C ARG A 74 4.10 -2.28 4.36
N LEU A 75 4.49 -1.03 4.53
CA LEU A 75 5.53 -0.57 5.43
C LEU A 75 4.88 0.02 6.68
N PHE A 76 5.33 -0.39 7.84
CA PHE A 76 5.01 0.31 9.09
C PHE A 76 6.22 0.31 10.01
N GLY A 77 6.52 1.48 10.57
CA GLY A 77 7.52 1.63 11.61
C GLY A 77 6.90 1.29 12.96
N ILE A 78 7.63 0.53 13.78
CA ILE A 78 7.32 0.45 15.21
C ILE A 78 8.25 1.44 15.90
N CYS A 79 7.68 2.46 16.53
CA CYS A 79 8.46 3.30 17.43
C CYS A 79 8.79 2.44 18.66
N ALA A 80 10.07 2.11 18.88
CA ALA A 80 10.52 1.30 20.02
C ALA A 80 10.40 2.04 21.38
N ARG A 81 9.42 2.94 21.52
CA ARG A 81 9.22 3.73 22.73
C ARG A 81 7.74 3.87 23.06
N ALA A 82 7.23 2.88 23.79
CA ALA A 82 6.27 3.04 24.90
C ALA A 82 6.10 1.68 25.60
N ALA A 83 7.15 1.22 26.26
CA ALA A 83 6.99 0.34 27.42
C ALA A 83 7.63 1.10 28.59
N SER A 84 6.79 1.77 29.37
CA SER A 84 7.11 2.28 30.71
C SER A 84 6.18 1.62 31.69
#